data_AF-A0A401PVY4-F1
#
_entry.id   AF-A0A401PVY4-F1
#
_cell.length_a   1.000
_cell.length_b   1.000
_cell.length_c   1.000
_cell.angle_alpha   90.00
_cell.angle_beta   90.00
_cell.angle_gamma   90.00
#
_symmetry.space_group_name_H-M   'P 1'
#
loop_
_entity.id
_entity.type
_entity.pdbx_description
1 polymer ?
#
loop_
_entity_poly.entity_id
_entity_poly.type
_entity_poly.pdbx_seq_one_letter_code
_entity_poly.pdbx_strand_id
1 'polypeptide(L)'
;HFLTEQNQADGEPLSQNVPESLYQSQSIQHQVEVEDEEKQHFAALMERLGANTILQDNLEIWKLWVQLRRNEPNLLGNLEDFLSKVTFQMQEAQIEKEDLERRLKKRMAEHNTDVQRLSEEMELQIKNEKERFENENIAKLYAQSQELQKELDSKQEEVQNLVQAQAQKKARQRWGSEPSQGDARSEGRLQGNWENTGHMSRIISIEEEPLPLQAREDSGIQSLRVTGQEVDMKTVKDGDAVFEEKAEALLSDGAAGLTQE
;
A
#
# COMPACT_ATOMS: atom_id res chain seq x y z
N HIS A 1 -45.91 30.64 121.35
CA HIS A 1 -46.59 31.21 120.17
C HIS A 1 -46.11 30.44 118.94
N PHE A 2 -47.04 29.73 118.32
CA PHE A 2 -47.19 29.34 116.91
C PHE A 2 -46.01 28.84 116.04
N LEU A 3 -46.30 27.67 115.43
CA LEU A 3 -45.60 26.86 114.44
C LEU A 3 -45.29 27.56 113.11
N THR A 4 -44.26 27.08 112.39
CA THR A 4 -44.44 26.58 111.01
C THR A 4 -43.52 25.37 110.75
N GLU A 5 -44.16 24.35 110.20
CA GLU A 5 -43.73 23.00 109.88
C GLU A 5 -43.06 22.86 108.50
N GLN A 6 -42.36 21.72 108.34
CA GLN A 6 -42.18 20.90 107.11
C GLN A 6 -41.43 21.51 105.89
N ASN A 7 -40.29 20.91 105.54
CA ASN A 7 -40.28 19.81 104.56
C ASN A 7 -38.89 19.19 104.41
N GLN A 8 -38.90 17.86 104.40
CA GLN A 8 -37.77 16.97 104.17
C GLN A 8 -37.71 16.69 102.67
N ALA A 9 -36.57 16.98 102.02
CA ALA A 9 -36.33 16.68 100.62
C ALA A 9 -35.02 15.90 100.49
N ASP A 10 -35.17 14.60 100.34
CA ASP A 10 -34.18 13.71 99.74
C ASP A 10 -34.01 14.06 98.25
N GLY A 11 -32.79 13.91 97.70
CA GLY A 11 -32.58 13.83 96.25
C GLY A 11 -31.25 14.38 95.73
N GLU A 12 -30.29 13.46 95.53
CA GLU A 12 -29.33 13.38 94.41
C GLU A 12 -28.36 14.56 94.15
N PRO A 13 -27.03 14.35 94.28
CA PRO A 13 -26.09 15.17 93.52
C PRO A 13 -26.21 14.80 92.03
N LEU A 14 -26.71 15.74 91.22
CA LEU A 14 -26.74 15.63 89.75
C LEU A 14 -25.34 15.27 89.24
N SER A 15 -25.14 13.97 88.99
CA SER A 15 -24.03 13.49 88.20
C SER A 15 -24.23 14.04 86.79
N GLN A 16 -23.32 14.91 86.35
CA GLN A 16 -23.14 15.25 84.94
C GLN A 16 -22.79 13.96 84.18
N ASN A 17 -23.81 13.19 83.84
CA ASN A 17 -23.74 12.08 82.92
C ASN A 17 -23.64 12.70 81.53
N VAL A 18 -22.43 13.14 81.17
CA VAL A 18 -22.12 13.34 79.75
C VAL A 18 -22.40 11.99 79.10
N PRO A 19 -23.29 11.89 78.10
CA PRO A 19 -23.61 10.61 77.50
C PRO A 19 -22.31 9.95 77.05
N GLU A 20 -22.09 8.69 77.43
CA GLU A 20 -20.96 7.88 76.94
C GLU A 20 -20.89 7.88 75.40
N SER A 21 -22.06 8.06 74.75
CA SER A 21 -22.26 8.34 73.33
C SER A 21 -21.47 9.55 72.80
N LEU A 22 -21.27 10.59 73.60
CA LEU A 22 -20.58 11.83 73.23
C LEU A 22 -19.05 11.64 73.29
N TYR A 23 -18.55 10.92 74.29
CA TYR A 23 -17.14 10.49 74.34
C TYR A 23 -16.81 9.50 73.22
N GLN A 24 -17.71 8.54 72.95
CA GLN A 24 -17.54 7.60 71.86
C GLN A 24 -17.55 8.31 70.50
N SER A 25 -18.45 9.27 70.29
CA SER A 25 -18.49 10.10 69.07
C SER A 25 -17.21 10.92 68.90
N GLN A 26 -16.68 11.50 69.97
CA GLN A 26 -15.45 12.29 69.93
C GLN A 26 -14.20 11.43 69.70
N SER A 27 -14.15 10.21 70.24
CA SER A 27 -13.08 9.24 69.98
C SER A 27 -13.08 8.74 68.53
N ILE A 28 -14.26 8.51 67.96
CA ILE A 28 -14.42 8.14 66.55
C ILE A 28 -14.02 9.30 65.64
N GLN A 29 -14.45 10.53 65.97
CA GLN A 29 -14.06 11.74 65.22
C GLN A 29 -12.54 11.93 65.21
N HIS A 30 -11.88 11.77 66.36
CA HIS A 30 -10.43 11.90 66.45
C HIS A 30 -9.69 10.81 65.65
N GLN A 31 -10.20 9.57 65.61
CA GLN A 31 -9.62 8.51 64.78
C GLN A 31 -9.77 8.79 63.28
N VAL A 32 -10.91 9.31 62.86
CA VAL A 32 -11.16 9.67 61.45
C VAL A 32 -10.25 10.83 61.01
N GLU A 33 -10.09 11.85 61.86
CA GLU A 33 -9.26 13.02 61.56
C GLU A 33 -7.78 12.64 61.41
N VAL A 34 -7.26 11.76 62.29
CA VAL A 34 -5.89 11.24 62.20
C VAL A 34 -5.67 10.40 60.94
N GLU A 35 -6.66 9.58 60.55
CA GLU A 35 -6.57 8.77 59.32
C GLU A 35 -6.56 9.65 58.05
N ASP A 36 -7.34 10.73 58.05
CA ASP A 36 -7.37 11.68 56.93
C ASP A 36 -6.07 12.49 56.82
N GLU A 37 -5.46 12.91 57.94
CA GLU A 37 -4.13 13.53 57.94
C GLU A 37 -3.05 12.57 57.43
N GLU A 38 -3.06 11.31 57.85
CA GLU A 38 -2.11 10.29 57.38
C GLU A 38 -2.24 10.05 55.87
N LYS A 39 -3.46 10.01 55.34
CA LYS A 39 -3.72 9.90 53.90
C LYS A 39 -3.18 11.12 53.14
N GLN A 40 -3.37 12.33 53.65
CA GLN A 40 -2.83 13.54 53.01
C GLN A 40 -1.30 13.53 52.97
N HIS A 41 -0.66 13.14 54.07
CA HIS A 41 0.80 13.04 54.12
C HIS A 41 1.36 12.00 53.16
N PHE A 42 0.71 10.83 53.06
CA PHE A 42 1.11 9.82 52.10
C PHE A 42 0.89 10.29 50.65
N ALA A 43 -0.23 10.93 50.35
CA ALA A 43 -0.49 11.50 49.03
C ALA A 43 0.57 12.53 48.63
N ALA A 44 0.95 13.42 49.55
CA ALA A 44 2.02 14.40 49.33
C ALA A 44 3.39 13.74 49.11
N LEU A 45 3.69 12.64 49.81
CA LEU A 45 4.90 11.85 49.56
C LEU A 45 4.88 11.26 48.15
N MET A 46 3.78 10.61 47.76
CA MET A 46 3.65 9.97 46.45
C MET A 46 3.69 11.00 45.31
N GLU A 47 3.14 12.20 45.52
CA GLU A 47 3.25 13.32 44.59
C GLU A 47 4.71 13.81 44.46
N ARG A 48 5.39 14.05 45.59
CA ARG A 48 6.81 14.47 45.61
C ARG A 48 7.72 13.46 44.91
N LEU A 49 7.45 12.17 45.05
CA LEU A 49 8.21 11.10 44.41
C LEU A 49 7.81 10.85 42.95
N GLY A 50 6.79 11.55 42.43
CA GLY A 50 6.22 11.31 41.10
C GLY A 50 5.65 9.89 40.95
N ALA A 51 5.25 9.28 42.06
CA ALA A 51 4.89 7.87 42.16
C ALA A 51 3.40 7.63 41.89
N ASN A 52 2.54 8.66 41.96
CA ASN A 52 1.10 8.52 41.77
C ASN A 52 0.70 7.88 40.43
N THR A 53 1.42 8.17 39.35
CA THR A 53 1.13 7.65 38.01
C THR A 53 1.78 6.30 37.73
N ILE A 54 2.86 5.98 38.46
CA ILE A 54 3.73 4.82 38.23
C ILE A 54 3.34 3.66 39.15
N LEU A 55 3.02 3.95 40.40
CA LEU A 55 2.61 3.00 41.44
C LEU A 55 1.11 3.15 41.70
N GLN A 56 0.30 2.76 40.71
CA GLN A 56 -1.16 2.90 40.73
C GLN A 56 -1.84 2.05 41.83
N ASP A 57 -1.30 0.87 42.13
CA ASP A 57 -1.70 0.05 43.28
C ASP A 57 -0.69 0.20 44.41
N ASN A 58 -0.87 1.24 45.22
CA ASN A 58 0.00 1.57 46.34
C ASN A 58 -0.60 1.20 47.69
N LEU A 59 -1.66 0.37 47.73
CA LEU A 59 -2.36 0.02 48.97
C LEU A 59 -1.43 -0.65 49.99
N GLU A 60 -0.57 -1.57 49.55
CA GLU A 60 0.38 -2.24 50.42
C GLU A 60 1.50 -1.29 50.90
N ILE A 61 1.89 -0.34 50.05
CA ILE A 61 2.88 0.70 50.40
C ILE A 61 2.26 1.65 51.44
N TRP A 62 0.99 2.02 51.27
CA TRP A 62 0.23 2.84 52.21
C TRP A 62 0.10 2.15 53.57
N LYS A 63 -0.32 0.89 53.60
CA LYS A 63 -0.40 0.09 54.85
C LYS A 63 0.95 0.03 55.57
N LEU A 64 2.03 -0.26 54.83
CA LEU A 64 3.38 -0.31 55.39
C LEU A 64 3.82 1.06 55.94
N TRP A 65 3.55 2.13 55.19
CA TRP A 65 3.90 3.49 55.60
C TRP A 65 3.17 3.92 56.89
N VAL A 66 1.86 3.62 57.00
CA VAL A 66 1.08 3.89 58.22
C VAL A 66 1.61 3.07 59.41
N GLN A 67 1.92 1.78 59.19
CA GLN A 67 2.49 0.92 60.23
C GLN A 67 3.85 1.42 60.73
N LEU A 68 4.74 1.83 59.82
CA LEU A 68 6.05 2.37 60.17
C LEU A 68 5.92 3.70 60.91
N ARG A 69 5.04 4.60 60.49
CA ARG A 69 4.83 5.90 61.16
C ARG A 69 4.35 5.73 62.61
N ARG A 70 3.52 4.72 62.89
CA ARG A 70 2.95 4.46 64.23
C ARG A 70 3.87 3.64 65.14
N ASN A 71 4.59 2.66 64.61
CA ASN A 71 5.36 1.70 65.41
C ASN A 71 6.87 1.96 65.41
N GLU A 72 7.44 2.35 64.26
CA GLU A 72 8.90 2.46 64.06
C GLU A 72 9.26 3.67 63.16
N PRO A 73 9.10 4.92 63.65
CA PRO A 73 9.26 6.12 62.84
C PRO A 73 10.69 6.32 62.29
N ASN A 74 11.69 5.71 62.93
CA ASN A 74 13.09 5.73 62.48
C ASN A 74 13.33 4.98 61.16
N LEU A 75 12.46 4.04 60.78
CA LEU A 75 12.57 3.32 59.49
C LEU A 75 11.83 4.00 58.35
N LEU A 76 11.00 5.01 58.64
CA LEU A 76 10.20 5.70 57.63
C LEU A 76 11.09 6.35 56.56
N GLY A 77 12.21 6.96 56.97
CA GLY A 77 13.19 7.55 56.05
C GLY A 77 13.80 6.53 55.08
N ASN A 78 14.05 5.30 55.53
CA ASN A 78 14.58 4.23 54.66
C ASN A 78 13.54 3.82 53.60
N LEU A 79 12.26 3.78 53.97
CA LEU A 79 11.19 3.52 53.02
C LEU A 79 11.09 4.66 51.99
N GLU A 80 11.13 5.92 52.44
CA GLU A 80 11.09 7.08 51.53
C GLU A 80 12.28 7.08 50.56
N ASP A 81 13.49 6.80 51.04
CA ASP A 81 14.69 6.70 50.20
C ASP A 81 14.61 5.54 49.21
N PHE A 82 14.07 4.40 49.65
CA PHE A 82 13.84 3.25 48.77
C PHE A 82 12.82 3.57 47.68
N LEU A 83 11.67 4.13 48.05
CA LEU A 83 10.63 4.53 47.10
C LEU A 83 11.18 5.57 46.12
N SER A 84 11.96 6.54 46.58
CA SER A 84 12.63 7.53 45.73
C SER A 84 13.51 6.89 44.67
N LYS A 85 14.32 5.89 45.06
CA LYS A 85 15.21 5.19 44.12
C LYS A 85 14.43 4.33 43.12
N VAL A 86 13.39 3.64 43.58
CA VAL A 86 12.55 2.79 42.72
C VAL A 86 11.77 3.64 41.73
N THR A 87 11.13 4.72 42.18
CA THR A 87 10.36 5.59 41.30
C THR A 87 11.25 6.29 40.28
N PHE A 88 12.43 6.74 40.71
CA PHE A 88 13.44 7.30 39.79
C PHE A 88 13.87 6.29 38.72
N GLN A 89 14.22 5.05 39.11
CA GLN A 89 14.61 4.03 38.13
C GLN A 89 13.46 3.66 37.18
N MET A 90 12.22 3.62 37.67
CA MET A 90 11.06 3.37 36.81
C MET A 90 10.82 4.53 35.83
N GLN A 91 11.01 5.78 36.26
CA GLN A 91 10.93 6.96 35.39
C GLN A 91 12.00 6.94 34.32
N GLU A 92 13.26 6.68 34.70
CA GLU A 92 14.36 6.57 33.74
C GLU A 92 14.09 5.47 32.70
N ALA A 93 13.66 4.29 33.14
CA ALA A 93 13.33 3.20 32.24
C ALA A 93 12.19 3.54 31.27
N GLN A 94 11.18 4.29 31.74
CA GLN A 94 10.08 4.75 30.89
C GLN A 94 10.55 5.78 29.87
N ILE A 95 11.40 6.74 30.27
CA ILE A 95 11.99 7.72 29.35
C ILE A 95 12.88 7.02 28.31
N GLU A 96 13.70 6.07 28.73
CA GLU A 96 14.57 5.29 27.83
C GLU A 96 13.73 4.48 26.84
N LYS A 97 12.66 3.83 27.30
CA LYS A 97 11.71 3.12 26.43
C LYS A 97 11.11 4.07 25.38
N GLU A 98 10.61 5.23 25.80
CA GLU A 98 10.02 6.22 24.89
C GLU A 98 11.04 6.76 23.88
N ASP A 99 12.29 6.95 24.30
CA ASP A 99 13.37 7.35 23.40
C ASP A 99 13.73 6.26 22.40
N LEU A 100 13.81 5.01 22.83
CA LEU A 100 14.03 3.86 21.96
C LEU A 100 12.87 3.70 20.95
N GLU A 101 11.62 3.82 21.41
CA GLU A 101 10.44 3.79 20.54
C GLU A 101 10.47 4.92 19.50
N ARG A 102 10.86 6.14 19.91
CA ARG A 102 11.02 7.28 19.00
C ARG A 102 12.12 7.03 17.96
N ARG A 103 13.28 6.52 18.39
CA ARG A 103 14.39 6.15 17.49
C ARG A 103 13.99 5.05 16.52
N LEU A 104 13.26 4.04 17.00
CA LEU A 104 12.76 2.95 16.18
C LEU A 104 11.76 3.46 15.14
N LYS A 105 10.78 4.28 15.56
CA LYS A 105 9.80 4.89 14.65
C LYS A 105 10.46 5.73 13.57
N LYS A 106 11.48 6.53 13.93
CA LYS A 106 12.28 7.29 12.97
C LYS A 106 12.97 6.37 11.96
N ARG A 107 13.65 5.32 12.42
CA ARG A 107 14.32 4.36 11.54
C ARG A 107 13.34 3.63 10.62
N MET A 108 12.18 3.24 11.13
CA MET A 108 11.14 2.60 10.31
C MET A 108 10.63 3.54 9.23
N ALA A 109 10.42 4.83 9.55
CA ALA A 109 10.01 5.83 8.57
C ALA A 109 11.07 6.04 7.49
N GLU A 110 12.35 6.19 7.88
CA GLU A 110 13.48 6.32 6.94
C GLU A 110 13.57 5.10 6.01
N HIS A 111 13.50 3.89 6.57
CA HIS A 111 13.50 2.67 5.77
C HIS A 111 12.31 2.61 4.82
N ASN A 112 11.11 2.98 5.26
CA ASN A 112 9.94 3.01 4.39
C ASN A 112 10.11 4.01 3.23
N THR A 113 10.67 5.19 3.49
CA THR A 113 10.96 6.18 2.44
C THR A 113 12.00 5.67 1.45
N ASP A 114 13.02 4.95 1.91
CA ASP A 114 14.04 4.36 1.03
C ASP A 114 13.45 3.26 0.14
N VAL A 115 12.58 2.41 0.69
CA VAL A 115 11.87 1.39 -0.08
C VAL A 115 10.98 2.03 -1.14
N GLN A 116 10.20 3.05 -0.78
CA GLN A 116 9.36 3.78 -1.73
C GLN A 116 10.19 4.40 -2.85
N ARG A 117 11.27 5.12 -2.51
CA ARG A 117 12.17 5.73 -3.49
C ARG A 117 12.80 4.71 -4.45
N LEU A 118 13.21 3.54 -3.94
CA LEU A 118 13.78 2.49 -4.78
C LEU A 118 12.75 1.87 -5.71
N SER A 119 11.51 1.69 -5.25
CA SER A 119 10.41 1.23 -6.09
C SER A 119 10.10 2.22 -7.20
N GLU A 120 10.02 3.52 -6.88
CA GLU A 120 9.80 4.59 -7.87
C GLU A 120 10.92 4.65 -8.91
N GLU A 121 12.18 4.55 -8.48
CA GLU A 121 13.34 4.51 -9.38
C GLU A 121 13.25 3.30 -10.34
N MET A 122 12.86 2.14 -9.83
CA MET A 122 12.73 0.92 -10.62
C MET A 122 11.59 1.02 -11.64
N GLU A 123 10.45 1.58 -11.24
CA GLU A 123 9.33 1.85 -12.15
C GLU A 123 9.74 2.80 -13.27
N LEU A 124 10.48 3.86 -12.94
CA LEU A 124 11.02 4.80 -13.92
C LEU A 124 12.01 4.11 -14.87
N GLN A 125 12.90 3.27 -14.36
CA GLN A 125 13.84 2.52 -15.17
C GLN A 125 13.11 1.59 -16.15
N ILE A 126 12.15 0.80 -15.67
CA ILE A 126 11.36 -0.10 -16.51
C ILE A 126 10.65 0.68 -17.62
N LYS A 127 10.04 1.82 -17.28
CA LYS A 127 9.36 2.68 -18.24
C LYS A 127 10.30 3.19 -19.33
N ASN A 128 11.47 3.70 -18.94
CA ASN A 128 12.47 4.22 -19.87
C ASN A 128 13.05 3.13 -20.77
N GLU A 129 13.31 1.94 -20.23
CA GLU A 129 13.80 0.80 -21.01
C GLU A 129 12.76 0.31 -22.02
N LYS A 130 11.48 0.27 -21.60
CA LYS A 130 10.37 -0.06 -22.48
C LYS A 130 10.25 0.94 -23.64
N GLU A 131 10.26 2.24 -23.34
CA GLU A 131 10.19 3.29 -24.36
C GLU A 131 11.37 3.22 -25.33
N ARG A 132 12.60 3.01 -24.81
CA ARG A 132 13.80 2.83 -25.65
C ARG A 132 13.64 1.66 -26.60
N PHE A 133 13.17 0.52 -26.09
CA PHE A 133 12.96 -0.69 -26.88
C PHE A 133 11.89 -0.48 -27.96
N GLU A 134 10.77 0.16 -27.62
CA GLU A 134 9.69 0.47 -28.55
C GLU A 134 10.19 1.40 -29.67
N ASN A 135 10.95 2.45 -29.33
CA ASN A 135 11.52 3.37 -30.30
C ASN A 135 12.51 2.69 -31.25
N GLU A 136 13.38 1.82 -30.73
CA GLU A 136 14.31 1.04 -31.55
C GLU A 136 13.54 0.08 -32.49
N ASN A 137 12.49 -0.55 -31.99
CA ASN A 137 11.66 -1.45 -32.79
C ASN A 137 10.93 -0.69 -33.91
N ILE A 138 10.33 0.46 -33.60
CA ILE A 138 9.69 1.33 -34.59
C ILE A 138 10.69 1.76 -35.67
N ALA A 139 11.91 2.16 -35.27
CA ALA A 139 12.95 2.55 -36.22
C ALA A 139 13.36 1.40 -37.16
N LYS A 140 13.52 0.18 -36.62
CA LYS A 140 13.83 -1.02 -37.42
C LYS A 140 12.71 -1.35 -38.41
N LEU A 141 11.46 -1.35 -37.95
CA LEU A 141 10.29 -1.61 -38.79
C LEU A 141 10.16 -0.57 -39.90
N TYR A 142 10.41 0.71 -39.58
CA TYR A 142 10.39 1.78 -40.57
C TYR A 142 11.49 1.60 -41.62
N ALA A 143 12.71 1.28 -41.22
CA ALA A 143 13.82 1.01 -42.13
C ALA A 143 13.52 -0.19 -43.06
N GLN A 144 12.97 -1.27 -42.51
CA GLN A 144 12.57 -2.44 -43.29
C GLN A 144 11.44 -2.11 -44.29
N SER A 145 10.43 -1.35 -43.86
CA SER A 145 9.34 -0.90 -44.73
C SER A 145 9.86 -0.04 -45.88
N GLN A 146 10.79 0.89 -45.60
CA GLN A 146 11.40 1.71 -46.63
C GLN A 146 12.21 0.88 -47.65
N GLU A 147 12.92 -0.14 -47.20
CA GLU A 147 13.67 -1.02 -48.10
C GLU A 147 12.75 -1.82 -49.01
N LEU A 148 11.67 -2.40 -48.45
CA LEU A 148 10.64 -3.08 -49.23
C LEU A 148 9.97 -2.16 -50.25
N GLN A 149 9.73 -0.89 -49.89
CA GLN A 149 9.16 0.09 -50.82
C GLN A 149 10.11 0.35 -51.99
N LYS A 150 11.42 0.49 -51.75
CA LYS A 150 12.41 0.66 -52.82
C LYS A 150 12.47 -0.57 -53.74
N GLU A 151 12.42 -1.76 -53.17
CA GLU A 151 12.39 -3.00 -53.96
C GLU A 151 11.13 -3.07 -54.82
N LEU A 152 9.96 -2.74 -54.24
CA LEU A 152 8.70 -2.68 -54.97
C LEU A 152 8.76 -1.66 -56.12
N ASP A 153 9.29 -0.47 -55.87
CA ASP A 153 9.44 0.59 -56.89
C ASP A 153 10.38 0.13 -58.02
N SER A 154 11.49 -0.53 -57.69
CA SER A 154 12.42 -1.09 -58.68
C SER A 154 11.77 -2.22 -59.51
N LYS A 155 11.02 -3.12 -58.87
CA LYS A 155 10.27 -4.17 -59.57
C LYS A 155 9.16 -3.59 -60.44
N GLN A 156 8.50 -2.53 -60.01
CA GLN A 156 7.50 -1.83 -60.80
C GLN A 156 8.12 -1.20 -62.06
N GLU A 157 9.30 -0.59 -61.94
CA GLU A 157 10.04 -0.05 -63.10
C GLU A 157 10.45 -1.17 -64.07
N GLU A 158 10.95 -2.30 -63.57
CA GLU A 158 11.29 -3.47 -64.38
C GLU A 158 10.08 -3.98 -65.18
N VAL A 159 8.92 -4.09 -64.53
CA VAL A 159 7.67 -4.49 -65.18
C VAL A 159 7.26 -3.49 -66.26
N GLN A 160 7.31 -2.18 -65.99
CA GLN A 160 6.98 -1.15 -66.98
C GLN A 160 7.89 -1.24 -68.22
N ASN A 161 9.19 -1.45 -68.01
CA ASN A 161 10.16 -1.64 -69.09
C ASN A 161 9.85 -2.89 -69.94
N LEU A 162 9.50 -4.01 -69.30
CA LEU A 162 9.10 -5.23 -70.00
C LEU A 162 7.82 -5.04 -70.82
N VAL A 163 6.81 -4.34 -70.27
CA VAL A 163 5.57 -4.01 -70.98
C VAL A 163 5.87 -3.14 -72.20
N GLN A 164 6.71 -2.12 -72.06
CA GLN A 164 7.11 -1.25 -73.16
C GLN A 164 7.87 -2.02 -74.25
N ALA A 165 8.83 -2.86 -73.87
CA ALA A 165 9.57 -3.70 -74.80
C ALA A 165 8.65 -4.69 -75.54
N GLN A 166 7.66 -5.26 -74.85
CA GLN A 166 6.66 -6.12 -75.47
C GLN A 166 5.79 -5.35 -76.47
N ALA A 167 5.34 -4.14 -76.11
CA ALA A 167 4.57 -3.28 -77.01
C ALA A 167 5.36 -2.93 -78.27
N GLN A 168 6.66 -2.60 -78.13
CA GLN A 168 7.55 -2.31 -79.26
C GLN A 168 7.72 -3.54 -80.16
N LYS A 169 7.94 -4.72 -79.58
CA LYS A 169 8.02 -5.99 -80.33
C LYS A 169 6.74 -6.27 -81.11
N LYS A 170 5.57 -6.12 -80.49
CA LYS A 170 4.26 -6.27 -81.16
C LYS A 170 4.07 -5.26 -82.29
N ALA A 171 4.45 -4.00 -82.09
CA ALA A 171 4.42 -2.99 -83.14
C ALA A 171 5.32 -3.38 -84.32
N ARG A 172 6.55 -3.81 -84.06
CA ARG A 172 7.49 -4.25 -85.11
C ARG A 172 6.96 -5.46 -85.89
N GLN A 173 6.30 -6.42 -85.24
CA GLN A 173 5.65 -7.55 -85.93
C GLN A 173 4.45 -7.11 -86.78
N ARG A 174 3.70 -6.10 -86.34
CA ARG A 174 2.60 -5.51 -87.09
C ARG A 174 3.09 -4.77 -88.35
N TRP A 175 4.21 -4.06 -88.26
CA TRP A 175 4.82 -3.34 -89.39
C TRP A 175 5.68 -4.24 -90.30
N GLY A 176 6.30 -5.29 -89.74
CA GLY A 176 7.05 -6.29 -90.51
C GLY A 176 6.14 -7.31 -91.24
N SER A 177 4.83 -7.26 -90.97
CA SER A 177 3.81 -7.98 -91.72
C SER A 177 3.16 -7.02 -92.74
N GLU A 178 3.89 -6.58 -93.75
CA GLU A 178 3.28 -6.03 -94.97
C GLU A 178 2.88 -7.18 -95.91
N PRO A 179 1.64 -7.21 -96.42
CA PRO A 179 1.21 -8.26 -97.33
C PRO A 179 1.90 -8.05 -98.68
N SER A 180 2.82 -8.97 -99.03
CA SER A 180 3.34 -9.02 -100.39
C SER A 180 2.20 -9.39 -101.32
N GLN A 181 1.77 -8.40 -102.10
CA GLN A 181 0.75 -8.51 -103.12
C GLN A 181 1.33 -9.33 -104.28
N GLY A 182 0.81 -10.54 -104.47
CA GLY A 182 1.00 -11.36 -105.67
C GLY A 182 -0.37 -11.81 -106.15
N ASP A 183 -0.81 -11.27 -107.28
CA ASP A 183 -1.99 -11.70 -108.03
C ASP A 183 -1.97 -13.22 -108.28
N ALA A 184 -3.10 -13.89 -108.03
CA ALA A 184 -3.79 -14.75 -108.99
C ALA A 184 -5.02 -15.41 -108.38
N ARG A 185 -6.16 -15.08 -108.97
CA ARG A 185 -7.45 -15.74 -108.89
C ARG A 185 -7.31 -17.26 -109.12
N SER A 186 -7.58 -18.08 -108.11
CA SER A 186 -8.03 -19.46 -108.29
C SER A 186 -8.86 -19.91 -107.08
N GLU A 187 -10.11 -20.29 -107.35
CA GLU A 187 -11.00 -20.98 -106.43
C GLU A 187 -10.38 -22.31 -105.98
N GLY A 188 -10.52 -22.62 -104.69
CA GLY A 188 -10.05 -23.88 -104.13
C GLY A 188 -10.49 -24.05 -102.68
N ARG A 189 -11.73 -24.50 -102.48
CA ARG A 189 -12.22 -25.04 -101.21
C ARG A 189 -11.46 -26.34 -100.89
N LEU A 190 -10.71 -26.41 -99.79
CA LEU A 190 -10.46 -27.60 -98.92
C LEU A 190 -9.93 -27.08 -97.56
N GLN A 191 -10.67 -27.19 -96.46
CA GLN A 191 -10.58 -28.30 -95.48
C GLN A 191 -9.13 -28.59 -95.03
N GLY A 192 -8.75 -28.08 -93.86
CA GLY A 192 -7.46 -28.36 -93.21
C GLY A 192 -7.59 -28.27 -91.69
N ASN A 193 -7.55 -29.43 -91.07
CA ASN A 193 -7.59 -29.72 -89.65
C ASN A 193 -6.34 -29.16 -88.93
N TRP A 194 -6.52 -28.51 -87.77
CA TRP A 194 -5.44 -28.25 -86.80
C TRP A 194 -5.94 -28.61 -85.41
N GLU A 195 -6.19 -29.89 -85.19
CA GLU A 195 -5.97 -30.47 -83.87
C GLU A 195 -4.50 -30.28 -83.48
N ASN A 196 -4.30 -29.65 -82.31
CA ASN A 196 -3.13 -29.73 -81.43
C ASN A 196 -1.74 -29.36 -81.99
N THR A 197 -1.27 -28.19 -81.59
CA THR A 197 0.02 -28.10 -80.87
C THR A 197 -0.14 -27.14 -79.71
N GLY A 198 -0.25 -27.71 -78.52
CA GLY A 198 -0.29 -26.97 -77.28
C GLY A 198 0.98 -26.14 -77.10
N HIS A 199 0.81 -24.83 -77.05
CA HIS A 199 1.49 -24.01 -76.06
C HIS A 199 0.51 -22.93 -75.59
N MET A 200 -0.13 -23.31 -74.49
CA MET A 200 -0.88 -22.50 -73.55
C MET A 200 -0.40 -21.04 -73.52
N SER A 201 -1.33 -20.11 -73.78
CA SER A 201 -1.26 -18.78 -73.23
C SER A 201 -1.23 -18.89 -71.70
N ARG A 202 -0.04 -18.96 -71.11
CA ARG A 202 0.13 -18.75 -69.67
C ARG A 202 -0.04 -17.25 -69.45
N ILE A 203 -1.28 -16.84 -69.22
CA ILE A 203 -1.55 -15.65 -68.43
C ILE A 203 -0.82 -15.92 -67.12
N ILE A 204 0.13 -15.05 -66.76
CA ILE A 204 0.71 -15.07 -65.42
C ILE A 204 -0.42 -14.54 -64.53
N SER A 205 -1.32 -15.44 -64.14
CA SER A 205 -2.16 -15.21 -62.97
C SER A 205 -1.18 -14.97 -61.84
N ILE A 206 -1.15 -13.75 -61.31
CA ILE A 206 -0.61 -13.50 -59.99
C ILE A 206 -1.64 -14.15 -59.06
N GLU A 207 -1.54 -15.46 -58.94
CA GLU A 207 -2.15 -16.18 -57.84
C GLU A 207 -1.38 -15.70 -56.63
N GLU A 208 -2.03 -14.89 -55.79
CA GLU A 208 -1.58 -14.65 -54.42
C GLU A 208 -1.50 -16.04 -53.77
N GLU A 209 -0.34 -16.69 -53.86
CA GLU A 209 -0.01 -17.76 -52.95
C GLU A 209 0.05 -17.13 -51.55
N PRO A 210 -0.85 -17.49 -50.60
CA PRO A 210 -0.61 -17.15 -49.23
C PRO A 210 0.70 -17.83 -48.83
N LEU A 211 1.66 -17.03 -48.38
CA LEU A 211 2.97 -17.50 -47.91
C LEU A 211 2.79 -18.75 -47.03
N PRO A 212 3.61 -19.80 -47.18
CA PRO A 212 3.56 -20.92 -46.27
C PRO A 212 3.90 -20.39 -44.87
N LEU A 213 2.96 -20.57 -43.94
CA LEU A 213 3.22 -20.51 -42.50
C LEU A 213 4.17 -21.67 -42.15
N GLN A 214 5.44 -21.55 -42.53
CA GLN A 214 6.50 -22.35 -41.94
C GLN A 214 7.18 -21.48 -40.89
N ALA A 215 6.85 -21.85 -39.65
CA ALA A 215 7.65 -21.62 -38.47
C ALA A 215 9.14 -21.66 -38.82
N ARG A 216 9.76 -20.49 -38.79
CA ARG A 216 11.20 -20.36 -38.58
C ARG A 216 11.38 -19.91 -37.14
N GLU A 217 11.20 -20.86 -36.24
CA GLU A 217 11.89 -20.87 -34.97
C GLU A 217 13.38 -20.85 -35.33
N ASP A 218 14.03 -19.69 -35.22
CA ASP A 218 15.46 -19.53 -34.94
C ASP A 218 15.84 -18.05 -35.04
N SER A 219 15.54 -17.31 -33.98
CA SER A 219 16.52 -16.40 -33.36
C SER A 219 15.94 -15.81 -32.07
N GLY A 220 16.33 -16.39 -30.95
CA GLY A 220 16.69 -15.64 -29.75
C GLY A 220 15.63 -14.87 -28.99
N ILE A 221 14.33 -14.96 -29.29
CA ILE A 221 13.31 -14.51 -28.34
C ILE A 221 13.07 -15.67 -27.39
N GLN A 222 13.80 -15.66 -26.28
CA GLN A 222 13.30 -16.30 -25.07
C GLN A 222 11.96 -15.65 -24.77
N SER A 223 10.87 -16.26 -25.23
CA SER A 223 9.56 -16.02 -24.67
C SER A 223 9.69 -16.42 -23.21
N LEU A 224 10.00 -15.47 -22.33
CA LEU A 224 9.59 -15.55 -20.95
C LEU A 224 8.07 -15.66 -21.00
N ARG A 225 7.57 -16.89 -21.14
CA ARG A 225 6.35 -17.26 -20.44
C ARG A 225 6.71 -17.01 -18.99
N VAL A 226 6.40 -15.82 -18.51
CA VAL A 226 5.99 -15.66 -17.13
C VAL A 226 4.87 -16.68 -17.01
N THR A 227 5.20 -17.85 -16.45
CA THR A 227 4.19 -18.73 -15.90
C THR A 227 3.50 -17.86 -14.87
N GLY A 228 2.42 -17.21 -15.29
CA GLY A 228 1.37 -16.77 -14.41
C GLY A 228 0.83 -18.03 -13.76
N GLN A 229 1.59 -18.53 -12.78
CA GLN A 229 1.03 -19.29 -11.71
C GLN A 229 0.24 -18.25 -10.94
N GLU A 230 -1.00 -18.07 -11.37
CA GLU A 230 -2.05 -17.48 -10.58
C GLU A 230 -2.04 -18.27 -9.26
N VAL A 231 -1.31 -17.73 -8.28
CA VAL A 231 -1.35 -18.23 -6.93
C VAL A 231 -2.72 -17.80 -6.44
N ASP A 232 -3.70 -18.69 -6.57
CA ASP A 232 -5.01 -18.52 -5.97
C ASP A 232 -4.81 -18.32 -4.47
N MET A 233 -4.93 -17.06 -4.03
CA MET A 233 -4.76 -16.63 -2.64
C MET A 233 -5.82 -17.24 -1.71
N LYS A 234 -6.72 -18.11 -2.21
CA LYS A 234 -7.78 -18.78 -1.43
C LYS A 234 -7.35 -20.07 -0.73
N THR A 235 -6.06 -20.41 -0.69
CA THR A 235 -5.60 -21.61 0.03
C THR A 235 -4.57 -21.37 1.15
N VAL A 236 -4.32 -20.11 1.55
CA VAL A 236 -3.62 -19.86 2.82
C VAL A 236 -4.62 -20.09 3.95
N LYS A 237 -4.62 -21.32 4.47
CA LYS A 237 -5.26 -21.67 5.73
C LYS A 237 -4.62 -20.85 6.85
N ASP A 238 -5.47 -20.09 7.52
CA ASP A 238 -5.44 -19.67 8.93
C ASP A 238 -4.07 -19.59 9.61
N GLY A 239 -3.61 -18.36 9.83
CA GLY A 239 -2.48 -18.07 10.70
C GLY A 239 -2.08 -16.60 10.69
N ASP A 240 -2.79 -15.79 11.47
CA ASP A 240 -2.38 -14.49 12.01
C ASP A 240 -1.88 -13.43 11.03
N ALA A 241 -2.81 -12.69 10.43
CA ALA A 241 -2.57 -11.30 10.06
C ALA A 241 -3.83 -10.48 10.42
N VAL A 242 -3.87 -10.03 11.68
CA VAL A 242 -4.78 -8.96 12.08
C VAL A 242 -4.27 -7.67 11.44
N PHE A 243 -4.77 -7.35 10.26
CA PHE A 243 -4.71 -5.99 9.70
C PHE A 243 -5.99 -5.28 10.11
N GLU A 244 -5.91 -4.53 11.22
CA GLU A 244 -6.99 -3.65 11.66
C GLU A 244 -6.98 -2.39 10.80
N GLU A 245 -7.72 -2.43 9.68
CA GLU A 245 -7.99 -1.28 8.82
C GLU A 245 -9.01 -0.36 9.50
N LYS A 246 -8.54 0.55 10.35
CA LYS A 246 -9.34 1.68 10.83
C LYS A 246 -9.31 2.80 9.79
N ALA A 247 -10.35 2.86 8.97
CA ALA A 247 -10.65 4.05 8.17
C ALA A 247 -11.26 5.13 9.08
N GLU A 248 -10.46 6.13 9.48
CA GLU A 248 -11.00 7.38 10.01
C GLU A 248 -11.59 8.21 8.84
N ALA A 249 -12.87 8.52 8.96
CA ALA A 249 -13.58 9.42 8.07
C ALA A 249 -13.06 10.85 8.28
N LEU A 250 -12.30 11.37 7.31
CA LEU A 250 -12.04 12.80 7.23
C LEU A 250 -13.27 13.50 6.63
N LEU A 251 -14.01 14.18 7.50
CA LEU A 251 -14.91 15.26 7.17
C LEU A 251 -14.12 16.36 6.43
N SER A 252 -14.54 16.68 5.20
CA SER A 252 -14.30 18.01 4.63
C SER A 252 -15.64 18.70 4.44
N ASP A 253 -15.90 19.60 5.36
CA ASP A 253 -16.88 20.67 5.27
C ASP A 253 -16.50 21.63 4.12
N GLY A 254 -17.47 22.18 3.39
CA GLY A 254 -17.16 23.04 2.24
C GLY A 254 -18.29 23.34 1.25
N ALA A 255 -19.40 23.86 1.78
CA ALA A 255 -20.40 24.76 1.16
C ALA A 255 -20.35 25.08 -0.36
N ALA A 256 -21.47 24.81 -1.04
CA ALA A 256 -22.11 25.78 -1.93
C ALA A 256 -23.60 25.43 -2.09
N GLY A 257 -24.44 26.09 -1.30
CA GLY A 257 -25.89 26.06 -1.45
C GLY A 257 -26.32 26.78 -2.72
N LEU A 258 -27.02 26.07 -3.59
CA LEU A 258 -27.81 26.61 -4.68
C LEU A 258 -29.17 27.02 -4.12
N THR A 259 -29.40 28.32 -3.96
CA THR A 259 -30.76 28.90 -3.92
C THR A 259 -31.00 29.57 -5.27
N GLN A 260 -31.92 28.97 -6.02
CA GLN A 260 -32.42 29.43 -7.31
C GLN A 260 -33.67 30.30 -7.07
N GLU A 261 -33.81 31.35 -7.89
CA GLU A 261 -35.01 32.19 -8.07
C GLU A 261 -36.29 31.40 -8.32
#